data_AF-A0A927C1Q3-F1
#
_entry.id   AF-A0A927C1Q3-F1
#
_cell.length_a   1.000
_cell.length_b   1.000
_cell.length_c   1.000
_cell.angle_alpha   90.00
_cell.angle_beta   90.00
_cell.angle_gamma   90.00
#
_symmetry.space_group_name_H-M   'P 1'
#
loop_
_entity.id
_entity.type
_entity.pdbx_description
1 polymer ?
#
loop_
_entity_poly.entity_id
_entity_poly.type
_entity_poly.pdbx_seq_one_letter_code
_entity_poly.pdbx_strand_id
1 'polypeptide(L)'
;MFGGYGLFLDGLMFALVIEDTLYLKADEHSRVDFEDRDLPPFTYGRQGKQIALSYFQAPEEALDDSQMLADWANRAFAAALQARR
;
A
#
# COMPACT_ATOMS: atom_id res chain seq x y z
N MET A 1 -12.92 11.51 -4.05
CA MET A 1 -12.14 11.24 -2.82
C MET A 1 -12.47 9.82 -2.40
N PHE A 2 -11.47 8.99 -2.12
CA PHE A 2 -11.63 7.55 -1.87
C PHE A 2 -12.24 7.21 -0.50
N GLY A 3 -12.87 8.16 0.20
CA GLY A 3 -13.53 7.91 1.50
C GLY A 3 -12.61 7.47 2.64
N GLY A 4 -11.29 7.42 2.43
CA GLY A 4 -10.29 6.98 3.40
C GLY A 4 -9.23 8.03 3.70
N TYR A 5 -8.16 7.59 4.36
CA TYR A 5 -7.03 8.41 4.81
C TYR A 5 -5.79 8.10 3.98
N GLY A 6 -5.09 9.13 3.50
CA GLY A 6 -3.77 8.97 2.91
C GLY A 6 -2.68 9.21 3.94
N LEU A 7 -1.65 8.35 3.95
CA LEU A 7 -0.48 8.48 4.81
C LEU A 7 0.70 8.99 3.98
N PHE A 8 1.30 10.09 4.46
CA PHE A 8 2.35 10.81 3.75
C PHE A 8 3.58 10.96 4.63
N LEU A 9 4.75 10.80 4.02
CA LEU A 9 6.05 11.13 4.60
C LEU A 9 6.80 11.98 3.59
N ASP A 10 7.31 13.15 4.02
CA ASP A 10 7.97 14.14 3.14
C ASP A 10 7.17 14.50 1.87
N GLY A 11 5.85 14.57 2.00
CA GLY A 11 4.93 14.86 0.90
C GLY A 11 4.69 13.70 -0.07
N LEU A 12 5.27 12.52 0.18
CA LEU A 12 5.07 11.32 -0.62
C LEU A 12 4.04 10.40 0.03
N MET A 13 2.99 10.07 -0.71
CA MET A 13 2.00 9.09 -0.29
C MET A 13 2.60 7.69 -0.39
N PHE A 14 2.75 7.02 0.74
CA PHE A 14 3.31 5.66 0.81
C PHE A 14 2.29 4.63 1.32
N ALA A 15 1.18 5.07 1.91
CA ALA A 15 0.12 4.18 2.37
C ALA A 15 -1.25 4.88 2.35
N LEU A 16 -2.31 4.10 2.47
CA LEU A 16 -3.67 4.58 2.67
C LEU A 16 -4.46 3.63 3.58
N VAL A 17 -5.44 4.16 4.28
CA VAL A 17 -6.39 3.39 5.08
C VAL A 17 -7.78 3.64 4.53
N ILE A 18 -8.47 2.58 4.16
CA ILE A 18 -9.86 2.63 3.67
C ILE A 18 -10.60 1.41 4.18
N GLU A 19 -11.84 1.61 4.64
CA GLU A 19 -12.67 0.51 5.20
C GLU A 19 -11.89 -0.33 6.23
N ASP A 20 -11.22 0.35 7.16
CA ASP A 20 -10.42 -0.24 8.24
C ASP A 20 -9.22 -1.10 7.78
N THR A 21 -8.88 -1.03 6.49
CA THR A 21 -7.79 -1.80 5.91
C THR A 21 -6.62 -0.88 5.56
N LEU A 22 -5.43 -1.22 6.06
CA LEU A 22 -4.19 -0.56 5.67
C LEU A 22 -3.69 -1.13 4.33
N TYR A 23 -3.42 -0.23 3.39
CA TYR A 23 -2.78 -0.54 2.13
C TYR A 23 -1.46 0.21 1.99
N LEU A 24 -0.44 -0.49 1.51
CA LEU A 24 0.93 -0.02 1.37
C LEU A 24 1.30 0.08 -0.10
N LYS A 25 2.01 1.15 -0.47
CA LYS A 25 2.46 1.34 -1.85
C LYS A 25 3.44 0.23 -2.25
N ALA A 26 3.30 -0.30 -3.45
CA ALA A 26 4.24 -1.23 -4.05
C ALA A 26 4.78 -0.66 -5.37
N ASP A 27 5.99 -1.07 -5.71
CA ASP A 27 6.61 -0.94 -7.03
C ASP A 27 6.78 -2.32 -7.67
N GLU A 28 7.38 -2.40 -8.86
CA GLU A 28 7.55 -3.67 -9.58
C GLU A 28 8.36 -4.71 -8.79
N HIS A 29 9.26 -4.28 -7.90
CA HIS A 29 10.11 -5.18 -7.12
C HIS A 29 9.40 -5.67 -5.86
N SER A 30 8.85 -4.74 -5.08
CA SER A 30 8.15 -5.04 -3.83
C SER A 30 6.82 -5.75 -4.04
N ARG A 31 6.19 -5.60 -5.22
CA ARG A 31 4.93 -6.29 -5.56
C ARG A 31 5.01 -7.80 -5.37
N VAL A 32 6.16 -8.41 -5.67
CA VAL A 32 6.35 -9.86 -5.53
C VAL A 32 6.17 -10.31 -4.08
N ASP A 33 6.66 -9.52 -3.12
CA ASP A 33 6.51 -9.84 -1.69
C ASP A 33 5.04 -9.85 -1.24
N PHE A 34 4.19 -9.03 -1.85
CA PHE A 34 2.75 -9.00 -1.58
C PHE A 34 2.02 -10.16 -2.26
N GLU A 35 2.36 -10.44 -3.52
CA GLU A 35 1.79 -11.55 -4.30
C GLU A 35 2.12 -12.91 -3.69
N ASP A 36 3.36 -13.11 -3.22
CA ASP A 36 3.80 -14.35 -2.56
C ASP A 36 3.06 -14.63 -1.24
N ARG A 37 2.42 -13.60 -0.67
CA ARG A 37 1.62 -13.67 0.55
C ARG A 37 0.11 -13.59 0.30
N ASP A 38 -0.32 -13.65 -0.97
CA ASP A 38 -1.72 -13.51 -1.38
C ASP A 38 -2.38 -12.21 -0.89
N LEU A 39 -1.60 -11.14 -0.71
CA LEU A 39 -2.10 -9.84 -0.26
C LEU A 39 -2.73 -9.11 -1.46
N PRO A 40 -4.03 -8.77 -1.43
CA PRO A 40 -4.69 -8.23 -2.61
C PRO A 40 -4.37 -6.73 -2.83
N PRO A 41 -4.34 -6.28 -4.10
CA PRO A 41 -4.21 -4.86 -4.41
C PRO A 41 -5.50 -4.11 -4.06
N PHE A 42 -5.35 -2.83 -3.74
CA PHE A 42 -6.47 -1.90 -3.66
C PHE A 42 -7.06 -1.70 -5.06
N THR A 43 -8.34 -2.02 -5.20
CA THR A 43 -9.08 -1.80 -6.43
C THR A 43 -10.24 -0.85 -6.18
N TYR A 44 -10.52 0.02 -7.15
CA TYR A 44 -11.70 0.89 -7.08
C TYR A 44 -12.41 0.95 -8.42
N GLY A 45 -13.73 1.13 -8.36
CA GLY A 45 -14.56 1.31 -9.54
C GLY A 45 -14.42 2.72 -10.11
N ARG A 46 -14.04 2.84 -11.39
CA ARG A 46 -14.07 4.08 -12.14
C ARG A 46 -14.76 3.85 -13.48
N GLN A 47 -15.87 4.55 -13.73
CA GLN A 47 -16.63 4.48 -15.00
C GLN A 47 -16.99 3.04 -15.42
N GLY A 48 -17.41 2.20 -14.46
CA GLY A 48 -17.78 0.80 -14.73
C GLY A 48 -16.61 -0.17 -14.94
N LYS A 49 -15.36 0.27 -14.76
CA LYS A 49 -14.16 -0.60 -14.77
C LYS A 49 -13.52 -0.63 -13.39
N GLN A 50 -13.01 -1.78 -12.97
CA GLN A 50 -12.13 -1.88 -11.80
C GLN A 50 -10.71 -1.45 -12.19
N ILE A 51 -10.15 -0.51 -11.43
CA ILE A 51 -8.76 -0.06 -11.57
C ILE A 51 -8.03 -0.48 -10.31
N ALA A 52 -6.98 -1.29 -10.47
CA ALA A 52 -6.03 -1.56 -9.40
C ALA A 52 -5.02 -0.41 -9.31
N LEU A 53 -4.76 0.06 -8.10
CA LEU A 53 -3.63 0.94 -7.82
C LEU A 53 -2.44 0.12 -7.34
N SER A 54 -1.25 0.72 -7.37
CA SER A 54 -0.03 0.16 -6.80
C SER A 54 -0.01 0.24 -5.27
N TYR A 55 -1.11 -0.14 -4.62
CA TYR A 55 -1.25 -0.26 -3.17
C TYR A 55 -1.78 -1.65 -2.85
N PHE A 56 -1.20 -2.34 -1.88
CA PHE A 56 -1.52 -3.71 -1.50
C PHE A 56 -1.84 -3.79 -0.02
N GLN A 57 -2.73 -4.70 0.39
CA GLN A 57 -3.04 -4.86 1.81
C GLN A 57 -1.76 -5.16 2.61
N ALA A 58 -1.61 -4.51 3.76
CA ALA A 58 -0.59 -4.91 4.71
C ALA A 58 -0.91 -6.30 5.27
N PRO A 59 0.09 -7.14 5.57
CA PRO A 59 -0.15 -8.38 6.32
C PRO A 59 -0.81 -8.07 7.65
N GLU A 60 -1.81 -8.86 8.04
CA GLU A 60 -2.56 -8.66 9.29
C GLU A 60 -1.63 -8.78 10.51
N GLU A 61 -0.68 -9.71 10.47
CA GLU A 61 0.32 -9.90 11.53
C GLU A 61 1.23 -8.67 11.72
N ALA A 62 1.38 -7.83 10.70
CA ALA A 62 2.14 -6.60 10.81
C ALA A 62 1.39 -5.56 11.67
N LEU A 63 0.06 -5.63 11.79
CA LEU A 63 -0.71 -4.69 12.62
C LEU A 63 -0.46 -4.92 14.13
N ASP A 64 -0.12 -6.15 14.52
CA ASP A 64 0.22 -6.53 15.89
C ASP A 64 1.73 -6.47 16.19
N ASP A 65 2.59 -6.41 15.16
CA ASP A 65 4.05 -6.31 15.29
C ASP A 65 4.57 -4.99 14.70
N SER A 66 4.91 -4.05 15.60
CA SER A 66 5.44 -2.74 15.23
C SER A 66 6.74 -2.78 14.41
N GLN A 67 7.60 -3.78 14.60
CA GLN A 67 8.85 -3.90 13.85
C GLN A 67 8.54 -4.36 12.43
N MET A 68 7.68 -5.37 12.30
CA MET A 68 7.24 -5.85 11.00
C MET A 68 6.50 -4.75 10.22
N LEU A 69 5.62 -3.99 10.87
CA LEU A 69 4.94 -2.85 10.25
C LEU A 69 5.92 -1.80 9.73
N ALA A 70 6.94 -1.49 10.52
CA ALA A 70 7.96 -0.52 10.13
C ALA A 70 8.74 -1.00 8.89
N ASP A 71 9.09 -2.29 8.81
CA ASP A 71 9.76 -2.86 7.63
C ASP A 71 8.89 -2.73 6.37
N TRP A 72 7.62 -3.08 6.47
CA TRP A 72 6.66 -2.93 5.36
C TRP A 72 6.43 -1.47 4.96
N ALA A 73 6.28 -0.57 5.93
CA ALA A 73 6.14 0.86 5.68
C ALA A 73 7.39 1.45 5.01
N ASN A 74 8.59 1.05 5.43
CA ASN A 74 9.84 1.46 4.83
C ASN A 74 9.96 0.99 3.37
N ARG A 75 9.57 -0.25 3.07
CA ARG A 75 9.49 -0.75 1.67
C ARG A 75 8.52 0.08 0.84
N ALA A 76 7.35 0.39 1.38
CA ALA A 76 6.35 1.21 0.69
C ALA A 76 6.82 2.65 0.45
N PHE A 77 7.55 3.22 1.39
CA PHE A 77 8.15 4.54 1.23
C PHE A 77 9.28 4.52 0.18
N ALA A 78 10.10 3.46 0.14
CA ALA A 78 11.08 3.28 -0.92
C ALA A 78 10.42 3.21 -2.32
N ALA A 79 9.31 2.48 -2.45
CA ALA A 79 8.51 2.46 -3.68
C ALA A 79 7.95 3.84 -4.03
N ALA A 80 7.54 4.63 -3.03
CA ALA A 80 7.07 6.01 -3.23
C ALA A 80 8.20 6.93 -3.74
N LEU A 81 9.42 6.75 -3.23
CA LEU A 81 10.60 7.47 -3.70
C LEU A 81 10.96 7.10 -5.14
N GLN A 82 10.87 5.83 -5.54
CA GLN A 82 11.12 5.43 -6.93
C GLN A 82 10.09 6.03 -7.89
N ALA A 83 8.81 6.06 -7.51
CA ALA A 83 7.74 6.62 -8.35
C ALA A 83 7.84 8.15 -8.57
N ARG A 84 8.66 8.86 -7.77
CA ARG A 84 8.91 10.30 -7.94
C ARG A 84 10.02 10.60 -8.95
N ARG A 85 10.89 9.62 -9.25
CA ARG A 85 12.01 9.78 -10.18
C ARG A 85 11.52 9.72 -11.63
#